data_AF-A0A0M3IMA8-F1
#
_entry.id   AF-A0A0M3IMA8-F1
#
_cell.length_a   1.000
_cell.length_b   1.000
_cell.length_c   1.000
_cell.angle_alpha   90.00
_cell.angle_beta   90.00
_cell.angle_gamma   90.00
#
_symmetry.space_group_name_H-M   'P 1'
#
loop_
_entity.id
_entity.type
_entity.pdbx_description
1 polymer ?
#
loop_
_entity_poly.entity_id
_entity_poly.type
_entity_poly.pdbx_seq_one_letter_code
_entity_poly.pdbx_strand_id
1 'polypeptide(L)'
;MGGAVIENVSNRKLFAILASLLITLIVFFLLGAIYSPQPSSSMEFIMIKCKDDEGGRNPKNWFYIRPPHCNLISDLEHFTPRFSDMRDIVFVAQMPHQRDGVNLEYSAWFQFLLGLLEVDIEYNSQFDLAESALIQLEIRLGYRTRSDAPNEWHELISTNTTRILECSPPQTKAEGHMYDCAAMDLFELGSNPYPFYLINLRLPVDQEACRRDPKGPNCAIGRISDLRVIAIHQNGGFTAIWLWMKTIVAPFVIAAVMWYWNRIVALNRYPYLLEKAIFALGLSLAILDFPLEWVSLWFRAPFMLLVGDIRQGLFYAVLFSFWLIFAGEHLIDDTSRNNLVIIFEIYS
;
A
#
# COMPACT_ATOMS: atom_id res chain seq x y z
N MET A 1 24.88 45.93 -6.70
CA MET A 1 24.60 44.54 -6.27
C MET A 1 23.11 44.31 -6.40
N GLY A 2 22.65 43.52 -7.37
CA GLY A 2 21.22 43.22 -7.50
C GLY A 2 20.82 42.27 -6.38
N GLY A 3 20.36 42.84 -5.25
CA GLY A 3 19.93 42.07 -4.08
C GLY A 3 18.87 41.03 -4.41
N ALA A 4 18.73 40.03 -3.55
CA ALA A 4 17.66 39.04 -3.69
C ALA A 4 16.29 39.76 -3.72
N VAL A 5 15.28 39.17 -4.38
CA VAL A 5 13.94 39.79 -4.45
C VAL A 5 13.42 40.09 -3.04
N ILE A 6 13.68 39.20 -2.09
CA ILE A 6 13.29 39.35 -0.69
C ILE A 6 13.92 40.55 0.02
N GLU A 7 15.13 40.95 -0.37
CA GLU A 7 15.84 42.11 0.21
C GLU A 7 15.28 43.45 -0.30
N ASN A 8 14.67 43.44 -1.48
CA ASN A 8 14.14 44.64 -2.15
C ASN A 8 12.62 44.79 -2.03
N VAL A 9 11.94 43.85 -1.36
CA VAL A 9 10.47 43.84 -1.21
C VAL A 9 10.06 44.63 0.03
N SER A 10 9.16 45.60 -0.15
CA SER A 10 8.57 46.35 0.96
C SER A 10 7.73 45.45 1.87
N ASN A 11 7.72 45.73 3.18
CA ASN A 11 6.89 45.03 4.18
C ASN A 11 5.40 44.92 3.76
N ARG A 12 4.84 45.94 3.08
CA ARG A 12 3.46 45.89 2.59
C ARG A 12 3.26 44.81 1.52
N LYS A 13 4.21 44.68 0.59
CA LYS A 13 4.19 43.66 -0.46
C LYS A 13 4.44 42.27 0.11
N LEU A 14 5.37 42.15 1.07
CA LEU A 14 5.62 40.90 1.78
C LEU A 14 4.38 40.41 2.52
N PHE A 15 3.70 41.30 3.26
CA PHE A 15 2.45 40.97 3.95
C PHE A 15 1.35 40.53 2.98
N ALA A 16 1.21 41.20 1.84
CA ALA A 16 0.24 40.80 0.82
C ALA A 16 0.52 39.40 0.25
N ILE A 17 1.80 39.07 -0.02
CA ILE A 17 2.20 37.74 -0.48
C ILE A 17 1.90 36.68 0.60
N LEU A 18 2.31 36.91 1.84
CA LEU A 18 2.05 35.98 2.94
C LEU A 18 0.56 35.77 3.19
N ALA A 19 -0.24 36.84 3.16
CA ALA A 19 -1.69 36.73 3.28
C ALA A 19 -2.30 35.93 2.13
N SER A 20 -1.82 36.11 0.89
CA SER A 20 -2.28 35.32 -0.26
C SER A 20 -1.94 33.84 -0.13
N LEU A 21 -0.74 33.50 0.34
CA LEU A 21 -0.32 32.12 0.60
C LEU A 21 -1.15 31.48 1.72
N LEU A 22 -1.45 32.25 2.77
CA LEU A 22 -2.30 31.78 3.87
C LEU A 22 -3.73 31.48 3.39
N ILE A 23 -4.30 32.35 2.55
CA ILE A 23 -5.62 32.12 1.94
C ILE A 23 -5.60 30.85 1.09
N THR A 24 -4.58 30.68 0.24
CA THR A 24 -4.43 29.46 -0.58
C THR A 24 -4.30 28.21 0.28
N LEU A 25 -3.54 28.26 1.37
CA LEU A 25 -3.42 27.15 2.32
C LEU A 25 -4.78 26.80 2.96
N ILE A 26 -5.55 27.81 3.39
CA ILE A 26 -6.90 27.61 3.94
C ILE A 26 -7.81 26.95 2.90
N VAL A 27 -7.74 27.37 1.64
CA VAL A 27 -8.52 26.77 0.55
C VAL A 27 -8.18 25.30 0.37
N PHE A 28 -6.89 24.94 0.32
CA PHE A 28 -6.49 23.52 0.22
C PHE A 28 -6.90 22.70 1.43
N PHE A 29 -6.84 23.27 2.63
CA PHE A 29 -7.32 22.61 3.84
C PHE A 29 -8.83 22.34 3.77
N LEU A 30 -9.63 23.33 3.35
CA LEU A 30 -11.08 23.17 3.19
C LEU A 30 -11.42 22.15 2.09
N LEU A 31 -10.65 22.11 1.00
CA LEU A 31 -10.82 21.09 -0.05
C LEU A 31 -10.62 19.67 0.51
N GLY A 32 -9.56 19.47 1.30
CA GLY A 32 -9.31 18.19 1.96
C GLY A 32 -10.37 17.83 3.01
N ALA A 33 -10.79 18.80 3.83
CA ALA A 33 -11.70 18.55 4.95
C ALA A 33 -13.17 18.36 4.53
N ILE A 34 -13.64 19.08 3.50
CA ILE A 34 -15.06 19.11 3.11
C ILE A 34 -15.35 18.17 1.95
N TYR A 35 -14.47 18.13 0.95
CA TYR A 35 -14.74 17.44 -0.32
C TYR A 35 -14.05 16.09 -0.41
N SER A 36 -12.89 15.91 0.23
CA SER A 36 -12.16 14.65 0.16
C SER A 36 -12.70 13.63 1.17
N PRO A 37 -13.03 12.40 0.73
CA PRO A 37 -13.25 11.32 1.66
C PRO A 37 -11.92 10.92 2.32
N GLN A 38 -12.00 10.01 3.28
CA GLN A 38 -10.83 9.39 3.90
C GLN A 38 -9.89 8.81 2.83
N PRO A 39 -8.57 8.88 3.01
CA PRO A 39 -7.61 8.48 1.99
C PRO A 39 -7.66 6.99 1.66
N SER A 40 -7.85 6.15 2.67
CA SER A 40 -7.96 4.71 2.54
C SER A 40 -9.16 4.19 3.31
N SER A 41 -9.63 3.00 2.92
CA SER A 41 -10.57 2.20 3.71
C SER A 41 -10.17 0.74 3.66
N SER A 42 -10.51 0.01 4.70
CA SER A 42 -10.38 -1.44 4.77
C SER A 42 -11.74 -2.12 4.63
N MET A 43 -11.72 -3.34 4.09
CA MET A 43 -12.84 -4.25 4.07
C MET A 43 -12.36 -5.60 4.60
N GLU A 44 -13.06 -6.15 5.58
CA GLU A 44 -12.73 -7.45 6.16
C GLU A 44 -13.54 -8.56 5.48
N PHE A 45 -12.89 -9.66 5.15
CA PHE A 45 -13.47 -10.84 4.51
C PHE A 45 -13.15 -12.08 5.34
N ILE A 46 -14.16 -12.62 6.02
CA ILE A 46 -14.05 -13.96 6.58
C ILE A 46 -14.08 -14.94 5.42
N MET A 47 -13.04 -15.76 5.29
CA MET A 47 -12.90 -16.70 4.20
C MET A 47 -13.89 -17.85 4.37
N ILE A 48 -14.68 -18.11 3.34
CA ILE A 48 -15.66 -19.19 3.35
C ILE A 48 -14.95 -20.52 3.08
N LYS A 49 -15.24 -21.53 3.91
CA LYS A 49 -14.68 -22.88 3.80
C LYS A 49 -15.45 -23.66 2.75
N CYS A 50 -14.76 -24.10 1.71
CA CYS A 50 -15.33 -24.82 0.58
C CYS A 50 -14.69 -26.20 0.46
N LYS A 51 -15.52 -27.22 0.20
CA LYS A 51 -15.06 -28.57 -0.09
C LYS A 51 -14.70 -28.71 -1.58
N ASP A 52 -13.51 -29.23 -1.84
CA ASP A 52 -12.99 -29.60 -3.15
C ASP A 52 -12.80 -31.11 -3.25
N ASP A 53 -13.69 -31.78 -3.98
CA ASP A 53 -13.63 -33.24 -4.16
C ASP A 53 -12.41 -33.71 -4.99
N GLU A 54 -11.79 -32.81 -5.76
CA GLU A 54 -10.61 -33.09 -6.59
C GLU A 54 -9.29 -32.75 -5.87
N GLY A 55 -9.33 -32.14 -4.68
CA GLY A 55 -8.15 -31.84 -3.86
C GLY A 55 -7.12 -30.97 -4.58
N GLY A 56 -7.57 -30.04 -5.42
CA GLY A 56 -6.70 -29.14 -6.17
C GLY A 56 -6.00 -29.70 -7.40
N ARG A 57 -6.31 -30.94 -7.81
CA ARG A 57 -5.72 -31.56 -9.01
C ARG A 57 -6.14 -30.90 -10.32
N ASN A 58 -7.30 -30.23 -10.32
CA ASN A 58 -7.78 -29.47 -11.45
C ASN A 58 -7.52 -27.97 -11.25
N PRO A 59 -6.47 -27.41 -11.86
CA PRO A 59 -6.17 -25.99 -11.73
C PRO A 59 -7.22 -25.11 -12.41
N LYS A 60 -8.09 -25.64 -13.28
CA LYS A 60 -9.11 -24.81 -13.95
C LYS A 60 -10.34 -24.57 -13.09
N ASN A 61 -10.52 -25.34 -12.02
CA ASN A 61 -11.67 -25.19 -11.14
C ASN A 61 -11.44 -24.02 -10.17
N TRP A 62 -12.40 -23.11 -10.11
CA TRP A 62 -12.42 -21.96 -9.21
C TRP A 62 -13.63 -22.05 -8.30
N PHE A 63 -13.41 -22.01 -6.98
CA PHE A 63 -14.46 -21.93 -5.99
C PHE A 63 -14.84 -20.47 -5.75
N TYR A 64 -16.13 -20.15 -5.84
CA TYR A 64 -16.63 -18.80 -5.60
C TYR A 64 -18.02 -18.85 -4.97
N ILE A 65 -18.39 -17.76 -4.29
CA ILE A 65 -19.57 -17.70 -3.42
C ILE A 65 -20.78 -17.23 -4.23
N ARG A 66 -20.55 -16.38 -5.23
CA ARG A 66 -21.61 -15.68 -5.97
C ARG A 66 -21.32 -15.69 -7.48
N PRO A 67 -22.10 -16.45 -8.28
CA PRO A 67 -23.14 -17.41 -7.88
C PRO A 67 -22.55 -18.61 -7.09
N PRO A 68 -23.34 -19.36 -6.32
CA PRO A 68 -22.79 -20.42 -5.46
C PRO A 68 -22.17 -21.54 -6.31
N HIS A 69 -20.85 -21.68 -6.22
CA HIS A 69 -20.07 -22.78 -6.80
C HIS A 69 -19.05 -23.28 -5.78
N CYS A 70 -19.53 -23.47 -4.56
CA CYS A 70 -18.78 -23.93 -3.42
C CYS A 70 -19.70 -24.78 -2.53
N ASN A 71 -19.26 -26.00 -2.24
CA ASN A 71 -19.90 -26.85 -1.24
C ASN A 71 -19.42 -26.40 0.14
N LEU A 72 -20.28 -25.67 0.86
CA LEU A 72 -19.93 -25.04 2.13
C LEU A 72 -19.60 -26.08 3.21
N ILE A 73 -18.52 -25.83 3.94
CA ILE A 73 -18.17 -26.54 5.16
C ILE A 73 -18.54 -25.61 6.33
N SER A 74 -19.58 -25.96 7.09
CA SER A 74 -20.05 -25.13 8.21
C SER A 74 -19.06 -25.11 9.38
N ASP A 75 -18.41 -26.24 9.64
CA ASP A 75 -17.49 -26.42 10.76
C ASP A 75 -16.39 -27.42 10.38
N LEU A 76 -15.16 -27.08 10.75
CA LEU A 76 -13.97 -27.93 10.53
C LEU A 76 -13.95 -29.13 11.49
N GLU A 77 -14.56 -29.05 12.68
CA GLU A 77 -14.56 -30.18 13.63
C GLU A 77 -15.26 -31.43 13.08
N HIS A 78 -16.40 -31.19 12.43
CA HIS A 78 -17.28 -32.24 11.93
C HIS A 78 -16.92 -32.68 10.51
N PHE A 79 -15.91 -32.04 9.91
CA PHE A 79 -15.48 -32.33 8.54
C PHE A 79 -14.45 -33.45 8.53
N THR A 80 -14.78 -34.56 7.85
CA THR A 80 -13.84 -35.66 7.64
C THR A 80 -13.10 -35.46 6.31
N PRO A 81 -11.79 -35.15 6.32
CA PRO A 81 -11.05 -34.92 5.09
C PRO A 81 -10.91 -36.21 4.29
N ARG A 82 -11.06 -36.11 2.97
CA ARG A 82 -10.89 -37.22 2.03
C ARG A 82 -9.42 -37.53 1.75
N PHE A 83 -8.57 -36.51 1.79
CA PHE A 83 -7.14 -36.62 1.55
C PHE A 83 -6.38 -36.45 2.86
N SER A 84 -5.28 -37.20 3.01
CA SER A 84 -4.44 -37.14 4.20
C SER A 84 -3.77 -35.77 4.40
N ASP A 85 -3.64 -35.00 3.32
CA ASP A 85 -2.99 -33.69 3.30
C ASP A 85 -3.95 -32.49 3.40
N MET A 86 -5.23 -32.74 3.69
CA MET A 86 -6.27 -31.70 3.90
C MET A 86 -6.47 -30.76 2.70
N ARG A 87 -6.05 -31.16 1.49
CA ARG A 87 -6.18 -30.36 0.26
C ARG A 87 -7.61 -30.19 -0.26
N ASP A 88 -8.56 -30.93 0.30
CA ASP A 88 -9.98 -30.82 0.01
C ASP A 88 -10.63 -29.60 0.65
N ILE A 89 -9.93 -28.86 1.53
CA ILE A 89 -10.44 -27.62 2.12
C ILE A 89 -9.86 -26.43 1.36
N VAL A 90 -10.74 -25.57 0.85
CA VAL A 90 -10.38 -24.32 0.18
C VAL A 90 -11.03 -23.17 0.92
N PHE A 91 -10.23 -22.22 1.38
CA PHE A 91 -10.69 -20.97 1.94
C PHE A 91 -10.90 -19.97 0.80
N VAL A 92 -12.10 -19.42 0.70
CA VAL A 92 -12.51 -18.57 -0.43
C VAL A 92 -12.88 -17.18 0.06
N ALA A 93 -12.21 -16.17 -0.46
CA ALA A 93 -12.60 -14.76 -0.29
C ALA A 93 -12.93 -14.15 -1.66
N GLN A 94 -14.16 -13.68 -1.82
CA GLN A 94 -14.62 -13.01 -3.04
C GLN A 94 -14.78 -11.51 -2.77
N MET A 95 -13.97 -10.70 -3.43
CA MET A 95 -13.90 -9.25 -3.24
C MET A 95 -14.45 -8.50 -4.48
N PRO A 96 -15.13 -7.36 -4.29
CA PRO A 96 -15.49 -6.72 -3.01
C PRO A 96 -16.74 -7.33 -2.34
N HIS A 97 -17.09 -6.83 -1.15
CA HIS A 97 -18.32 -7.19 -0.44
C HIS A 97 -19.58 -6.80 -1.22
N GLN A 98 -20.68 -7.49 -0.94
CA GLN A 98 -22.01 -6.99 -1.31
C GLN A 98 -22.50 -6.07 -0.20
N ARG A 99 -23.15 -4.96 -0.57
CA ARG A 99 -23.78 -4.04 0.38
C ARG A 99 -25.21 -3.76 -0.07
N ASP A 100 -26.18 -3.94 0.82
CA ASP A 100 -27.60 -3.68 0.57
C ASP A 100 -28.15 -4.40 -0.69
N GLY A 101 -27.68 -5.62 -0.95
CA GLY A 101 -28.06 -6.41 -2.12
C GLY A 101 -27.40 -5.99 -3.43
N VAL A 102 -26.52 -4.98 -3.41
CA VAL A 102 -25.77 -4.51 -4.58
C VAL A 102 -24.35 -5.10 -4.54
N ASN A 103 -23.92 -5.64 -5.68
CA ASN A 103 -22.53 -6.01 -5.90
C ASN A 103 -21.70 -4.72 -6.01
N LEU A 104 -20.83 -4.47 -5.03
CA LEU A 104 -19.84 -3.42 -5.18
C LEU A 104 -18.83 -3.82 -6.26
N GLU A 105 -18.14 -2.83 -6.81
CA GLU A 105 -17.08 -3.05 -7.79
C GLU A 105 -15.87 -2.21 -7.41
N TYR A 106 -14.68 -2.80 -7.56
CA TYR A 106 -13.47 -2.01 -7.64
C TYR A 106 -13.38 -1.27 -8.98
N SER A 107 -12.46 -0.32 -9.02
CA SER A 107 -12.17 0.50 -10.19
C SER A 107 -10.71 0.92 -10.17
N ALA A 108 -10.20 1.36 -11.31
CA ALA A 108 -8.83 1.85 -11.42
C ALA A 108 -8.55 3.08 -10.51
N TRP A 109 -9.60 3.79 -10.06
CA TRP A 109 -9.46 4.88 -9.09
C TRP A 109 -8.95 4.42 -7.73
N PHE A 110 -9.13 3.16 -7.37
CA PHE A 110 -8.58 2.58 -6.15
C PHE A 110 -7.13 2.17 -6.40
N GLN A 111 -6.23 3.16 -6.54
CA GLN A 111 -4.87 3.02 -7.12
C GLN A 111 -4.04 1.83 -6.66
N PHE A 112 -4.27 1.33 -5.44
CA PHE A 112 -3.70 0.09 -4.96
C PHE A 112 -4.73 -0.77 -4.23
N LEU A 113 -4.42 -2.06 -4.12
CA LEU A 113 -5.15 -3.01 -3.29
C LEU A 113 -4.15 -3.86 -2.51
N LEU A 114 -4.17 -3.73 -1.19
CA LEU A 114 -3.39 -4.51 -0.24
C LEU A 114 -4.29 -5.58 0.39
N GLY A 115 -3.78 -6.78 0.59
CA GLY A 115 -4.44 -7.84 1.34
C GLY A 115 -3.57 -8.29 2.49
N LEU A 116 -4.09 -8.19 3.71
CA LEU A 116 -3.51 -8.79 4.91
C LEU A 116 -4.28 -10.05 5.26
N LEU A 117 -3.58 -11.09 5.69
CA LEU A 117 -4.18 -12.32 6.20
C LEU A 117 -4.05 -12.35 7.73
N GLU A 118 -5.16 -12.56 8.39
CA GLU A 118 -5.26 -12.80 9.83
C GLU A 118 -5.79 -14.23 10.02
N VAL A 119 -5.14 -14.98 10.91
CA VAL A 119 -5.44 -16.38 11.17
C VAL A 119 -6.05 -16.45 12.58
N ASP A 120 -7.32 -16.80 12.66
CA ASP A 120 -8.01 -16.97 13.94
C ASP A 120 -7.69 -18.41 14.44
N ILE A 121 -6.98 -18.50 15.56
CA ILE A 121 -6.55 -19.78 16.16
C ILE A 121 -7.14 -19.89 17.55
N GLU A 122 -7.86 -20.98 17.79
CA GLU A 122 -8.46 -21.26 19.08
C GLU A 122 -7.46 -21.98 20.00
N TYR A 123 -7.40 -21.55 21.26
CA TYR A 123 -6.62 -22.21 22.28
C TYR A 123 -7.18 -23.60 22.57
N ASN A 124 -6.32 -24.61 22.48
CA ASN A 124 -6.66 -25.98 22.80
C ASN A 124 -5.56 -26.60 23.67
N SER A 125 -5.96 -27.21 24.79
CA SER A 125 -5.04 -27.83 25.76
C SER A 125 -4.24 -29.02 25.19
N GLN A 126 -4.69 -29.63 24.10
CA GLN A 126 -4.04 -30.75 23.42
C GLN A 126 -3.11 -30.31 22.30
N PHE A 127 -3.31 -29.11 21.75
CA PHE A 127 -2.59 -28.59 20.59
C PHE A 127 -2.06 -27.19 20.88
N ASP A 128 -0.90 -27.12 21.53
CA ASP A 128 -0.20 -25.86 21.73
C ASP A 128 0.45 -25.38 20.43
N LEU A 129 0.20 -24.11 20.09
CA LEU A 129 0.88 -23.42 19.00
C LEU A 129 2.38 -23.23 19.32
N ALA A 130 3.25 -23.54 18.38
CA ALA A 130 4.69 -23.29 18.53
C ALA A 130 5.00 -21.77 18.47
N GLU A 131 5.96 -21.29 19.27
CA GLU A 131 6.38 -19.87 19.34
C GLU A 131 6.78 -19.25 17.98
N SER A 132 7.07 -20.05 16.96
CA SER A 132 7.34 -19.60 15.60
C SER A 132 6.87 -20.65 14.60
N ALA A 133 5.55 -20.86 14.55
CA ALA A 133 4.96 -21.82 13.63
C ALA A 133 5.13 -21.35 12.18
N LEU A 134 5.49 -22.27 11.29
CA LEU A 134 5.57 -22.00 9.85
C LEU A 134 4.23 -22.35 9.21
N ILE A 135 3.61 -21.38 8.52
CA ILE A 135 2.39 -21.59 7.76
C ILE A 135 2.72 -21.55 6.27
N GLN A 136 2.42 -22.63 5.56
CA GLN A 136 2.57 -22.72 4.11
C GLN A 136 1.21 -22.53 3.44
N LEU A 137 1.12 -21.48 2.64
CA LEU A 137 -0.08 -21.05 1.95
C LEU A 137 0.05 -21.40 0.46
N GLU A 138 -0.89 -22.18 -0.08
CA GLU A 138 -1.07 -22.27 -1.54
C GLU A 138 -2.19 -21.31 -1.94
N ILE A 139 -1.83 -20.24 -2.64
CA ILE A 139 -2.72 -19.12 -2.92
C ILE A 139 -2.92 -18.99 -4.42
N ARG A 140 -4.19 -18.84 -4.81
CA ARG A 140 -4.61 -18.52 -6.16
C ARG A 140 -5.43 -17.25 -6.13
N LEU A 141 -4.94 -16.21 -6.80
CA LEU A 141 -5.64 -14.95 -6.98
C LEU A 141 -6.20 -14.92 -8.41
N GLY A 142 -7.51 -14.86 -8.51
CA GLY A 142 -8.24 -14.70 -9.75
C GLY A 142 -8.84 -13.31 -9.86
N TYR A 143 -9.13 -12.89 -11.10
CA TYR A 143 -9.86 -11.68 -11.40
C TYR A 143 -10.98 -11.95 -12.40
N ARG A 144 -11.95 -11.05 -12.42
CA ARG A 144 -13.04 -11.06 -13.40
C ARG A 144 -13.33 -9.63 -13.86
N THR A 145 -13.56 -9.46 -15.15
CA THR A 145 -13.92 -8.18 -15.77
C THR A 145 -15.44 -7.98 -15.80
N ARG A 146 -15.89 -6.82 -16.27
CA ARG A 146 -17.33 -6.53 -16.42
C ARG A 146 -17.99 -7.31 -17.55
N SER A 147 -17.23 -7.70 -18.57
CA SER A 147 -17.75 -8.44 -19.74
C SER A 147 -17.84 -9.95 -19.49
N ASP A 148 -17.09 -10.46 -18.51
CA ASP A 148 -17.01 -11.89 -18.25
C ASP A 148 -18.27 -12.40 -17.57
N ALA A 149 -18.65 -13.64 -17.90
CA ALA A 149 -19.77 -14.30 -17.26
C ALA A 149 -19.51 -14.49 -15.75
N PRO A 150 -20.55 -14.55 -14.89
CA PRO A 150 -20.35 -14.64 -13.43
C PRO A 150 -19.55 -15.86 -12.94
N ASN A 151 -19.46 -16.91 -13.76
CA ASN A 151 -18.73 -18.15 -13.50
C ASN A 151 -17.34 -18.19 -14.15
N GLU A 152 -16.97 -17.17 -14.93
CA GLU A 152 -15.70 -17.13 -15.65
C GLU A 152 -14.68 -16.32 -14.84
N TRP A 153 -13.71 -17.03 -14.26
CA TRP A 153 -12.61 -16.44 -13.49
C TRP A 153 -11.28 -16.67 -14.20
N HIS A 154 -10.50 -15.60 -14.33
CA HIS A 154 -9.18 -15.66 -14.93
C HIS A 154 -8.11 -15.66 -13.85
N GLU A 155 -7.09 -16.50 -14.01
CA GLU A 155 -5.97 -16.54 -13.08
C GLU A 155 -5.10 -15.29 -13.22
N LEU A 156 -4.86 -14.59 -12.11
CA LEU A 156 -3.89 -13.51 -12.05
C LEU A 156 -2.51 -14.06 -11.67
N ILE A 157 -2.48 -14.87 -10.61
CA ILE A 157 -1.27 -15.53 -10.10
C ILE A 157 -1.65 -16.74 -9.25
N SER A 158 -0.83 -17.79 -9.33
CA SER A 158 -0.88 -18.96 -8.46
C SER A 158 0.52 -19.16 -7.86
N THR A 159 0.64 -19.19 -6.53
CA THR A 159 1.93 -19.32 -5.86
C THR A 159 1.81 -20.01 -4.51
N ASN A 160 2.92 -20.60 -4.08
CA ASN A 160 3.07 -21.22 -2.77
C ASN A 160 4.05 -20.38 -1.97
N THR A 161 3.65 -19.92 -0.78
CA THR A 161 4.51 -19.11 0.08
C THR A 161 4.47 -19.65 1.50
N THR A 162 5.61 -19.57 2.19
CA THR A 162 5.71 -19.90 3.60
C THR A 162 5.90 -18.62 4.40
N ARG A 163 5.15 -18.47 5.48
CA ARG A 163 5.23 -17.34 6.41
C ARG A 163 5.45 -17.85 7.82
N ILE A 164 6.01 -16.99 8.66
CA ILE A 164 6.10 -17.23 10.10
C ILE A 164 4.83 -16.65 10.71
N LEU A 165 4.19 -17.45 11.55
CA LEU A 165 3.00 -17.06 12.28
C LEU A 165 3.44 -16.59 13.67
N GLU A 166 3.33 -15.30 13.91
CA GLU A 166 3.66 -14.67 15.19
C GLU A 166 2.38 -14.50 16.01
N CYS A 167 2.19 -15.36 17.02
CA CYS A 167 1.04 -15.29 17.90
C CYS A 167 1.43 -15.32 19.36
N SER A 168 0.68 -14.56 20.16
CA SER A 168 0.75 -14.57 21.61
C SER A 168 -0.40 -15.38 22.20
N PRO A 169 -0.15 -16.22 23.22
CA PRO A 169 -1.22 -16.96 23.88
C PRO A 169 -2.20 -16.02 24.58
N PRO A 170 -3.49 -16.40 24.69
CA PRO A 170 -4.46 -15.60 25.43
C PRO A 170 -4.08 -15.48 26.91
N GLN A 171 -4.51 -14.39 27.55
CA GLN A 171 -4.31 -14.18 28.99
C GLN A 171 -4.94 -15.31 29.83
N THR A 172 -6.05 -15.87 29.36
CA THR A 172 -6.71 -17.04 29.96
C THR A 172 -6.56 -18.23 29.02
N LYS A 173 -5.82 -19.25 29.46
CA LYS A 173 -5.62 -20.52 28.74
C LYS A 173 -6.82 -21.45 28.96
N ALA A 174 -7.96 -21.09 28.39
CA ALA A 174 -9.17 -21.92 28.41
C ALA A 174 -9.72 -22.09 26.99
N GLU A 175 -10.41 -23.20 26.76
CA GLU A 175 -11.08 -23.47 25.48
C GLU A 175 -12.10 -22.36 25.18
N GLY A 176 -12.22 -21.95 23.91
CA GLY A 176 -12.99 -20.79 23.48
C GLY A 176 -12.24 -19.45 23.48
N HIS A 177 -11.02 -19.38 24.01
CA HIS A 177 -10.16 -18.18 23.87
C HIS A 177 -9.26 -18.29 22.64
N MET A 178 -9.10 -17.18 21.91
CA MET A 178 -8.27 -17.12 20.70
C MET A 178 -6.85 -16.67 21.02
N TYR A 179 -5.87 -17.14 20.24
CA TYR A 179 -4.53 -16.57 20.19
C TYR A 179 -4.58 -15.16 19.58
N ASP A 180 -3.70 -14.28 20.04
CA ASP A 180 -3.50 -12.94 19.47
C ASP A 180 -2.40 -13.03 18.42
N CYS A 181 -2.79 -13.16 17.15
CA CYS A 181 -1.89 -13.35 16.02
C CYS A 181 -1.68 -12.05 15.23
N ALA A 182 -0.42 -11.75 14.89
CA ALA A 182 -0.11 -10.64 14.01
C ALA A 182 -0.62 -10.89 12.58
N ALA A 183 -1.19 -9.87 11.95
CA ALA A 183 -1.58 -9.93 10.55
C ALA A 183 -0.33 -10.04 9.64
N MET A 184 -0.41 -10.88 8.61
CA MET A 184 0.67 -11.09 7.65
C MET A 184 0.30 -10.56 6.27
N ASP A 185 1.30 -10.04 5.54
CA ASP A 185 1.08 -9.54 4.18
C ASP A 185 0.80 -10.70 3.21
N LEU A 186 -0.39 -10.69 2.60
CA LEU A 186 -0.82 -11.70 1.63
C LEU A 186 -0.46 -11.27 0.20
N PHE A 187 -0.87 -10.06 -0.19
CA PHE A 187 -0.56 -9.50 -1.50
C PHE A 187 -0.61 -7.97 -1.51
N GLU A 188 0.11 -7.38 -2.46
CA GLU A 188 0.06 -5.94 -2.75
C GLU A 188 -0.04 -5.74 -4.26
N LEU A 189 -1.12 -5.11 -4.71
CA LEU A 189 -1.32 -4.71 -6.10
C LEU A 189 -1.12 -3.20 -6.22
N GLY A 190 -0.06 -2.77 -6.92
CA GLY A 190 0.20 -1.35 -7.21
C GLY A 190 -0.70 -0.71 -8.28
N SER A 191 -1.71 -1.44 -8.76
CA SER A 191 -2.79 -0.94 -9.60
C SER A 191 -3.99 -1.88 -9.47
N ASN A 192 -5.21 -1.32 -9.50
CA ASN A 192 -6.45 -2.08 -9.34
C ASN A 192 -7.35 -2.00 -10.61
N PRO A 193 -6.94 -2.64 -11.72
CA PRO A 193 -7.65 -2.49 -12.99
C PRO A 193 -8.96 -3.30 -13.07
N TYR A 194 -9.16 -4.31 -12.20
CA TYR A 194 -10.28 -5.22 -12.30
C TYR A 194 -11.36 -4.91 -11.26
N PRO A 195 -12.65 -5.08 -11.60
CA PRO A 195 -13.73 -4.80 -10.66
C PRO A 195 -13.91 -5.89 -9.59
N PHE A 196 -13.51 -7.13 -9.89
CA PHE A 196 -13.74 -8.29 -9.01
C PHE A 196 -12.48 -9.13 -8.86
N TYR A 197 -12.25 -9.60 -7.64
CA TYR A 197 -11.14 -10.49 -7.30
C TYR A 197 -11.64 -11.68 -6.48
N LEU A 198 -10.92 -12.78 -6.61
CA LEU A 198 -11.22 -14.03 -5.93
C LEU A 198 -9.93 -14.62 -5.39
N ILE A 199 -9.91 -15.00 -4.12
CA ILE A 199 -8.79 -15.68 -3.49
C ILE A 199 -9.25 -17.07 -3.12
N ASN A 200 -8.55 -18.08 -3.64
CA ASN A 200 -8.63 -19.45 -3.18
C ASN A 200 -7.33 -19.79 -2.47
N LEU A 201 -7.41 -20.06 -1.17
CA LEU A 201 -6.27 -20.37 -0.31
C LEU A 201 -6.42 -21.79 0.21
N ARG A 202 -5.35 -22.57 0.14
CA ARG A 202 -5.25 -23.89 0.76
C ARG A 202 -4.09 -23.94 1.75
N LEU A 203 -4.25 -24.77 2.77
CA LEU A 203 -3.27 -25.06 3.80
C LEU A 203 -2.92 -26.56 3.75
N PRO A 204 -2.08 -27.02 2.79
CA PRO A 204 -1.76 -28.42 2.68
C PRO A 204 -0.90 -28.88 3.87
N VAL A 205 -1.19 -30.05 4.42
CA VAL A 205 -0.42 -30.63 5.53
C VAL A 205 0.31 -31.88 5.04
N ASP A 206 1.63 -31.89 5.07
CA ASP A 206 2.38 -33.11 4.78
C ASP A 206 2.61 -33.91 6.07
N GLN A 207 1.75 -34.92 6.30
CA GLN A 207 1.84 -35.75 7.50
C GLN A 207 3.19 -36.48 7.64
N GLU A 208 3.83 -36.88 6.55
CA GLU A 208 5.12 -37.55 6.62
C GLU A 208 6.22 -36.57 7.01
N ALA A 209 6.19 -35.36 6.45
CA ALA A 209 7.09 -34.28 6.84
C ALA A 209 6.88 -33.90 8.32
N CYS A 210 5.63 -33.76 8.77
CA CYS A 210 5.32 -33.42 10.16
C CYS A 210 5.78 -34.48 11.17
N ARG A 211 5.80 -35.76 10.77
CA ARG A 211 6.36 -36.84 11.61
C ARG A 211 7.89 -36.76 11.72
N ARG A 212 8.57 -36.25 10.70
CA ARG A 212 10.04 -36.09 10.69
C ARG A 212 10.48 -34.80 11.37
N ASP A 213 9.75 -33.71 11.11
CA ASP A 213 9.97 -32.39 11.68
C ASP A 213 8.64 -31.82 12.21
N PRO A 214 8.40 -31.92 13.53
CA PRO A 214 7.20 -31.37 14.15
C PRO A 214 7.06 -29.85 14.01
N LYS A 215 8.16 -29.13 13.73
CA LYS A 215 8.17 -27.68 13.50
C LYS A 215 8.08 -27.32 12.01
N GLY A 216 7.86 -28.31 11.15
CA GLY A 216 7.68 -28.13 9.72
C GLY A 216 6.44 -27.29 9.37
N PRO A 217 6.32 -26.88 8.10
CA PRO A 217 5.21 -26.07 7.62
C PRO A 217 3.86 -26.77 7.84
N ASN A 218 2.89 -26.02 8.38
CA ASN A 218 1.54 -26.48 8.69
C ASN A 218 1.43 -27.65 9.69
N CYS A 219 2.51 -28.00 10.41
CA CYS A 219 2.53 -29.13 11.35
C CYS A 219 2.12 -28.74 12.77
N ALA A 220 2.50 -27.55 13.22
CA ALA A 220 2.30 -27.06 14.60
C ALA A 220 1.58 -25.70 14.63
N ILE A 221 0.58 -25.52 13.76
CA ILE A 221 -0.18 -24.27 13.60
C ILE A 221 -1.40 -24.16 14.53
N GLY A 222 -1.53 -25.06 15.50
CA GLY A 222 -2.66 -25.10 16.43
C GLY A 222 -3.99 -25.41 15.73
N ARG A 223 -5.09 -25.05 16.38
CA ARG A 223 -6.45 -25.27 15.88
C ARG A 223 -6.99 -24.01 15.20
N ILE A 224 -6.95 -23.98 13.87
CA ILE A 224 -7.48 -22.85 13.08
C ILE A 224 -9.00 -22.88 13.12
N SER A 225 -9.62 -21.79 13.57
CA SER A 225 -11.08 -21.61 13.51
C SER A 225 -11.47 -21.04 12.16
N ASP A 226 -10.94 -19.87 11.81
CA ASP A 226 -11.25 -19.11 10.61
C ASP A 226 -10.02 -18.40 10.05
N LEU A 227 -10.10 -18.04 8.76
CA LEU A 227 -9.13 -17.15 8.12
C LEU A 227 -9.84 -15.87 7.73
N ARG A 228 -9.19 -14.73 7.94
CA ARG A 228 -9.72 -13.42 7.58
C ARG A 228 -8.75 -12.69 6.68
N VAL A 229 -9.27 -12.12 5.60
CA VAL A 229 -8.52 -11.24 4.70
C VAL A 229 -8.98 -9.81 4.91
N ILE A 230 -8.06 -8.92 5.26
CA ILE A 230 -8.31 -7.48 5.35
C ILE A 230 -7.80 -6.84 4.07
N ALA A 231 -8.72 -6.42 3.20
CA ALA A 231 -8.38 -5.75 1.96
C ALA A 231 -8.38 -4.23 2.16
N ILE A 232 -7.24 -3.59 2.00
CA ILE A 232 -7.05 -2.14 2.14
C ILE A 232 -6.88 -1.52 0.75
N HIS A 233 -7.64 -0.48 0.46
CA HIS A 233 -7.54 0.23 -0.81
C HIS A 233 -7.62 1.74 -0.61
N GLN A 234 -7.05 2.49 -1.55
CA GLN A 234 -7.20 3.95 -1.59
C GLN A 234 -8.60 4.32 -2.09
N ASN A 235 -9.28 5.25 -1.43
CA ASN A 235 -10.61 5.65 -1.88
C ASN A 235 -10.55 6.43 -3.19
N GLY A 236 -11.32 5.98 -4.20
CA GLY A 236 -11.33 6.62 -5.51
C GLY A 236 -11.74 8.10 -5.50
N GLY A 237 -12.60 8.51 -4.56
CA GLY A 237 -12.95 9.93 -4.39
C GLY A 237 -11.79 10.78 -3.88
N PHE A 238 -10.98 10.24 -2.96
CA PHE A 238 -9.74 10.88 -2.50
C PHE A 238 -8.76 10.99 -3.67
N THR A 239 -8.55 9.88 -4.39
CA THR A 239 -7.68 9.83 -5.57
C THR A 239 -8.08 10.87 -6.60
N ALA A 240 -9.38 11.02 -6.90
CA ALA A 240 -9.84 12.02 -7.85
C ALA A 240 -9.43 13.45 -7.44
N ILE A 241 -9.73 13.86 -6.21
CA ILE A 241 -9.39 15.20 -5.71
C ILE A 241 -7.87 15.41 -5.68
N TRP A 242 -7.13 14.39 -5.23
CA TRP A 242 -5.67 14.43 -5.18
C TRP A 242 -5.04 14.59 -6.56
N LEU A 243 -5.49 13.84 -7.58
CA LEU A 243 -5.00 13.96 -8.95
C LEU A 243 -5.34 15.32 -9.56
N TRP A 244 -6.56 15.83 -9.33
CA TRP A 244 -6.94 17.16 -9.79
C TRP A 244 -6.09 18.26 -9.17
N MET A 245 -5.84 18.17 -7.85
CA MET A 245 -4.97 19.10 -7.14
C MET A 245 -3.56 19.10 -7.75
N LYS A 246 -2.95 17.93 -7.94
CA LYS A 246 -1.64 17.80 -8.60
C LYS A 246 -1.65 18.40 -10.01
N THR A 247 -2.68 18.10 -10.80
CA THR A 247 -2.80 18.57 -12.18
C THR A 247 -2.91 20.09 -12.27
N ILE A 248 -3.59 20.72 -11.31
CA ILE A 248 -3.73 22.18 -11.26
C ILE A 248 -2.44 22.83 -10.74
N VAL A 249 -1.82 22.29 -9.68
CA VAL A 249 -0.66 22.89 -9.01
C VAL A 249 0.64 22.71 -9.80
N ALA A 250 0.85 21.55 -10.42
CA ALA A 250 2.06 21.23 -11.17
C ALA A 250 2.47 22.30 -12.21
N PRO A 251 1.60 22.80 -13.10
CA PRO A 251 1.99 23.84 -14.05
C PRO A 251 2.42 25.15 -13.38
N PHE A 252 1.83 25.54 -12.25
CA PHE A 252 2.26 26.73 -11.51
C PHE A 252 3.64 26.53 -10.89
N VAL A 253 3.91 25.36 -10.30
CA VAL A 253 5.23 25.03 -9.74
C VAL A 253 6.28 25.00 -10.85
N ILE A 254 6.01 24.33 -11.96
CA ILE A 254 6.91 24.26 -13.11
C ILE A 254 7.19 25.67 -13.66
N ALA A 255 6.16 26.51 -13.83
CA ALA A 255 6.33 27.90 -14.26
C ALA A 255 7.19 28.72 -13.29
N ALA A 256 6.98 28.57 -11.98
CA ALA A 256 7.77 29.26 -10.96
C ALA A 256 9.25 28.84 -10.98
N VAL A 257 9.53 27.53 -11.13
CA VAL A 257 10.88 26.98 -11.23
C VAL A 257 11.58 27.46 -12.50
N MET A 258 10.90 27.41 -13.65
CA MET A 258 11.44 27.91 -14.92
C MET A 258 11.73 29.41 -14.85
N TRP A 259 10.81 30.20 -14.29
CA TRP A 259 11.00 31.64 -14.10
C TRP A 259 12.20 31.93 -13.19
N TYR A 260 12.31 31.21 -12.06
CA TYR A 260 13.40 31.37 -11.11
C TYR A 260 14.76 31.08 -11.76
N TRP A 261 14.85 29.99 -12.53
CA TRP A 261 16.08 29.65 -13.26
C TRP A 261 16.44 30.69 -14.32
N ASN A 262 15.47 31.11 -15.14
CA ASN A 262 15.69 32.14 -16.16
C ASN A 262 16.18 33.45 -15.53
N ARG A 263 15.66 33.83 -14.36
CA ARG A 263 16.12 35.01 -13.61
C ARG A 263 17.54 34.86 -13.11
N ILE A 264 17.95 33.67 -12.64
CA ILE A 264 19.33 33.41 -12.19
C ILE A 264 20.30 33.53 -13.37
N VAL A 265 19.99 32.90 -14.50
CA VAL A 265 20.86 32.89 -15.69
C VAL A 265 21.01 34.30 -16.29
N ALA A 266 19.99 35.15 -16.17
CA ALA A 266 20.04 36.54 -16.64
C ALA A 266 20.98 37.45 -15.82
N LEU A 267 21.42 37.02 -14.63
CA LEU A 267 22.38 37.77 -13.82
C LEU A 267 23.81 37.53 -14.36
N ASN A 268 24.61 38.60 -14.47
CA ASN A 268 25.98 38.53 -14.98
C ASN A 268 26.99 37.99 -13.93
N ARG A 269 26.64 36.88 -13.24
CA ARG A 269 27.46 36.22 -12.22
C ARG A 269 27.22 34.71 -12.22
N TYR A 270 28.14 33.95 -11.62
CA TYR A 270 27.90 32.53 -11.35
C TYR A 270 26.87 32.34 -10.22
N PRO A 271 25.97 31.34 -10.32
CA PRO A 271 24.96 31.07 -9.31
C PRO A 271 25.57 30.57 -8.00
N TYR A 272 25.09 31.11 -6.88
CA TYR A 272 25.52 30.69 -5.54
C TYR A 272 25.03 29.29 -5.17
N LEU A 273 25.63 28.71 -4.13
CA LEU A 273 25.25 27.38 -3.64
C LEU A 273 23.77 27.34 -3.21
N LEU A 274 23.28 28.35 -2.49
CA LEU A 274 21.87 28.43 -2.09
C LEU A 274 20.91 28.52 -3.27
N GLU A 275 21.26 29.31 -4.30
CA GLU A 275 20.42 29.46 -5.50
C GLU A 275 20.29 28.12 -6.25
N LYS A 276 21.38 27.34 -6.31
CA LYS A 276 21.36 25.97 -6.85
C LYS A 276 20.55 25.01 -5.98
N ALA A 277 20.65 25.11 -4.65
CA ALA A 277 19.90 24.28 -3.72
C ALA A 277 18.39 24.55 -3.79
N ILE A 278 17.97 25.82 -3.86
CA ILE A 278 16.56 26.22 -4.05
C ILE A 278 16.05 25.73 -5.41
N PHE A 279 16.85 25.84 -6.47
CA PHE A 279 16.47 25.31 -7.77
C PHE A 279 16.29 23.78 -7.74
N ALA A 280 17.21 23.05 -7.10
CA ALA A 280 17.11 21.59 -6.95
C ALA A 280 15.86 21.20 -6.14
N LEU A 281 15.53 21.93 -5.08
CA LEU A 281 14.31 21.73 -4.29
C LEU A 281 13.04 22.01 -5.10
N GLY A 282 13.02 23.09 -5.88
CA GLY A 282 11.91 23.39 -6.79
C GLY A 282 11.74 22.33 -7.87
N LEU A 283 12.84 21.81 -8.42
CA LEU A 283 12.82 20.73 -9.41
C LEU A 283 12.31 19.41 -8.81
N SER A 284 12.76 19.04 -7.61
CA SER A 284 12.27 17.82 -6.94
C SER A 284 10.78 17.92 -6.59
N LEU A 285 10.31 19.10 -6.17
CA LEU A 285 8.88 19.37 -5.96
C LEU A 285 8.08 19.27 -7.27
N ALA A 286 8.56 19.87 -8.36
CA ALA A 286 7.93 19.77 -9.67
C ALA A 286 7.85 18.32 -10.17
N ILE A 287 8.88 17.51 -9.92
CA ILE A 287 8.86 16.08 -10.18
C ILE A 287 7.78 15.43 -9.33
N LEU A 288 7.74 15.65 -8.01
CA LEU A 288 6.75 15.04 -7.11
C LEU A 288 5.29 15.36 -7.49
N ASP A 289 5.01 16.61 -7.86
CA ASP A 289 3.67 17.09 -8.21
C ASP A 289 3.21 16.69 -9.61
N PHE A 290 4.14 16.31 -10.50
CA PHE A 290 3.77 15.91 -11.86
C PHE A 290 2.82 14.69 -11.81
N PRO A 291 1.61 14.78 -12.39
CA PRO A 291 0.52 13.84 -12.14
C PRO A 291 0.66 12.58 -13.01
N LEU A 292 1.71 11.79 -12.77
CA LEU A 292 1.96 10.55 -13.52
C LEU A 292 0.86 9.50 -13.31
N GLU A 293 0.15 9.60 -12.19
CA GLU A 293 -0.82 8.62 -11.73
C GLU A 293 -2.09 8.62 -12.58
N TRP A 294 -2.29 9.61 -13.46
CA TRP A 294 -3.28 9.49 -14.53
C TRP A 294 -3.05 8.26 -15.41
N VAL A 295 -1.79 7.86 -15.63
CA VAL A 295 -1.47 6.70 -16.48
C VAL A 295 -2.04 5.41 -15.89
N SER A 296 -2.09 5.26 -14.56
CA SER A 296 -2.59 4.05 -13.90
C SER A 296 -4.10 3.84 -14.05
N LEU A 297 -4.84 4.89 -14.41
CA LEU A 297 -6.28 4.79 -14.71
C LEU A 297 -6.57 4.14 -16.07
N TRP A 298 -5.63 4.27 -17.02
CA TRP A 298 -5.79 3.78 -18.39
C TRP A 298 -5.03 2.48 -18.62
N PHE A 299 -3.87 2.33 -17.97
CA PHE A 299 -2.98 1.20 -18.15
C PHE A 299 -2.66 0.54 -16.81
N ARG A 300 -2.54 -0.79 -16.83
CA ARG A 300 -2.06 -1.54 -15.66
C ARG A 300 -0.58 -1.21 -15.42
N ALA A 301 -0.32 -0.43 -14.39
CA ALA A 301 1.02 0.02 -14.03
C ALA A 301 1.36 -0.45 -12.60
N PRO A 302 1.87 -1.70 -12.43
CA PRO A 302 2.12 -2.27 -11.11
C PRO A 302 3.28 -1.57 -10.36
N PHE A 303 4.13 -0.84 -11.06
CA PHE A 303 5.28 -0.12 -10.49
C PHE A 303 4.95 1.28 -9.95
N MET A 304 3.68 1.70 -9.98
CA MET A 304 3.29 3.07 -9.65
C MET A 304 3.53 3.43 -8.20
N LEU A 305 3.31 2.50 -7.26
CA LEU A 305 3.62 2.69 -5.84
C LEU A 305 5.11 2.96 -5.66
N LEU A 306 5.96 2.12 -6.23
CA LEU A 306 7.42 2.27 -6.18
C LEU A 306 7.89 3.62 -6.74
N VAL A 307 7.32 4.06 -7.87
CA VAL A 307 7.67 5.36 -8.46
C VAL A 307 7.21 6.51 -7.56
N GLY A 308 6.05 6.40 -6.91
CA GLY A 308 5.58 7.35 -5.90
C GLY A 308 6.55 7.47 -4.73
N ASP A 309 6.98 6.33 -4.17
CA ASP A 309 7.89 6.28 -3.03
C ASP A 309 9.27 6.86 -3.37
N ILE A 310 9.81 6.53 -4.55
CA ILE A 310 11.10 7.08 -5.02
C ILE A 310 11.02 8.60 -5.16
N ARG A 311 9.91 9.13 -5.69
CA ARG A 311 9.72 10.58 -5.85
C ARG A 311 9.62 11.30 -4.50
N GLN A 312 8.87 10.73 -3.56
CA GLN A 312 8.76 11.26 -2.20
C GLN A 312 10.10 11.21 -1.48
N GLY A 313 10.80 10.08 -1.55
CA GLY A 313 12.14 9.91 -0.99
C GLY A 313 13.15 10.90 -1.55
N LEU A 314 13.15 11.12 -2.87
CA LEU A 314 14.00 12.12 -3.53
C LEU A 314 13.70 13.54 -3.01
N PHE A 315 12.43 13.92 -2.91
CA PHE A 315 12.05 15.24 -2.39
C PHE A 315 12.52 15.43 -0.95
N TYR A 316 12.30 14.45 -0.07
CA TYR A 316 12.73 14.55 1.33
C TYR A 316 14.26 14.62 1.48
N ALA A 317 15.01 13.85 0.69
CA ALA A 317 16.47 13.92 0.69
C ALA A 317 17.00 15.28 0.24
N VAL A 318 16.42 15.85 -0.82
CA VAL A 318 16.78 17.19 -1.32
C VAL A 318 16.37 18.28 -0.33
N LEU A 319 15.19 18.18 0.28
CA LEU A 319 14.72 19.11 1.30
C LEU A 319 15.66 19.11 2.51
N PHE A 320 16.01 17.94 3.03
CA PHE A 320 16.95 17.82 4.14
C PHE A 320 18.32 18.43 3.81
N SER A 321 18.84 18.14 2.61
CA SER A 321 20.09 18.71 2.11
C SER A 321 20.02 20.24 1.98
N PHE A 322 18.90 20.78 1.52
CA PHE A 322 18.64 22.22 1.47
C PHE A 322 18.70 22.85 2.87
N TRP A 323 18.07 22.24 3.89
CA TRP A 323 18.11 22.74 5.26
C TRP A 323 19.53 22.79 5.82
N LEU A 324 20.35 21.77 5.58
CA LEU A 324 21.75 21.74 6.01
C LEU A 324 22.58 22.83 5.32
N ILE A 325 22.44 22.99 4.01
CA ILE A 325 23.16 24.04 3.25
C ILE A 325 22.71 25.42 3.71
N PHE A 326 21.40 25.63 3.88
CA PHE A 326 20.84 26.90 4.32
C PHE A 326 21.36 27.29 5.71
N ALA A 327 21.32 26.37 6.67
CA ALA A 327 21.83 26.61 8.02
C ALA A 327 23.34 26.84 8.02
N GLY A 328 24.11 26.01 7.31
CA GLY A 328 25.55 26.14 7.20
C GLY A 328 26.00 27.47 6.60
N GLU A 329 25.33 27.95 5.54
CA GLU A 329 25.69 29.22 4.91
C GLU A 329 25.39 30.44 5.79
N HIS A 330 24.38 30.36 6.67
CA HIS A 330 24.05 31.45 7.61
C HIS A 330 24.90 31.41 8.90
N LEU A 331 25.63 30.32 9.16
CA LEU A 331 26.54 30.19 10.30
C LEU A 331 28.01 30.52 9.95
N ILE A 332 28.42 30.39 8.68
CA ILE A 332 29.81 30.60 8.23
C ILE A 332 30.06 32.07 7.88
N ASP A 333 30.99 32.70 8.60
CA ASP A 333 31.44 34.06 8.35
C ASP A 333 32.48 34.12 7.20
N ASP A 334 32.12 34.88 6.16
CA ASP A 334 32.81 35.44 4.98
C ASP A 334 33.98 34.76 4.23
N THR A 335 34.63 33.68 4.67
CA THR A 335 35.89 33.22 4.01
C THR A 335 35.82 31.99 3.10
N SER A 336 34.75 31.18 3.10
CA SER A 336 34.69 29.98 2.22
C SER A 336 33.27 29.44 1.89
N ARG A 337 32.29 30.34 1.69
CA ARG A 337 30.84 30.01 1.52
C ARG A 337 30.42 29.13 0.32
N ASN A 338 31.32 28.71 -0.57
CA ASN A 338 30.96 28.12 -1.87
C ASN A 338 31.43 26.68 -2.13
N ASN A 339 32.02 25.99 -1.15
CA ASN A 339 32.46 24.59 -1.32
C ASN A 339 31.59 23.61 -0.54
N LEU A 340 30.90 22.73 -1.26
CA LEU A 340 30.13 21.61 -0.69
C LEU A 340 30.98 20.73 0.25
N VAL A 341 32.26 20.56 -0.08
CA VAL A 341 33.21 19.74 0.71
C VAL A 341 33.36 20.29 2.13
N ILE A 342 33.42 21.61 2.30
CA ILE A 342 33.64 22.26 3.61
C ILE A 342 32.38 22.13 4.49
N ILE A 343 31.19 22.17 3.90
CA ILE A 343 29.94 22.01 4.66
C ILE A 343 29.80 20.58 5.20
N PHE A 344 30.17 19.56 4.42
CA PHE A 344 30.18 18.18 4.89
C PHE A 344 31.23 17.93 5.98
N GLU A 345 32.32 18.68 5.99
CA GLU A 345 33.39 18.58 6.99
C GLU A 345 33.01 19.17 8.36
N ILE A 346 32.01 20.06 8.42
CA ILE A 346 31.50 20.65 9.67
C ILE A 346 30.48 19.74 10.37
N TYR A 347 29.81 18.86 9.62
CA TYR A 347 28.76 17.97 10.12
C TYR A 347 29.22 16.52 10.31
N SER A 348 30.47 16.19 9.93
CA SER A 348 31.12 14.90 10.25
C SER A 348 32.01 15.05 11.46
#